data_AF-A0A661XRJ4-F1
#
_entry.id   AF-A0A661XRJ4-F1
#
_cell.length_a   1.000
_cell.length_b   1.000
_cell.length_c   1.000
_cell.angle_alpha   90.00
_cell.angle_beta   90.00
_cell.angle_gamma   90.00
#
_symmetry.space_group_name_H-M   'P 1'
#
loop_
_entity.id
_entity.type
_entity.pdbx_description
1 polymer ?
#
loop_
_entity_poly.entity_id
_entity_poly.type
_entity_poly.pdbx_seq_one_letter_code
_entity_poly.pdbx_strand_id
1 'polypeptide(L)' 'MDNNGSFRETSDKIIEGLELAYKKLVIFKKQNNSPLIVSKNGEIIKIDPADIPPTASYRPKK' A
#
# COMPACT_ATOMS: atom_id res chain seq x y z
N MET A 1 -23.18 -23.55 5.26
CA MET A 1 -22.68 -22.16 5.34
C MET A 1 -21.56 -22.04 4.34
N ASP A 2 -21.74 -21.17 3.35
CA ASP A 2 -20.85 -21.09 2.20
C ASP A 2 -19.60 -20.30 2.57
N ASN A 3 -18.56 -21.01 3.01
CA ASN A 3 -17.29 -20.45 3.49
C ASN A 3 -16.56 -19.56 2.46
N ASN A 4 -16.94 -19.63 1.17
CA ASN A 4 -16.31 -18.88 0.09
C ASN A 4 -16.71 -17.40 0.02
N GLY A 5 -17.92 -17.04 0.51
CA GLY A 5 -18.37 -15.64 0.52
C GLY A 5 -17.66 -14.81 1.59
N SER A 6 -17.53 -15.38 2.79
CA SER A 6 -16.87 -14.74 3.94
C SER A 6 -15.40 -14.44 3.68
N PHE A 7 -14.66 -15.37 3.06
CA PHE A 7 -13.24 -15.17 2.76
C PHE A 7 -12.98 -14.00 1.81
N ARG A 8 -13.84 -13.82 0.79
CA ARG A 8 -13.74 -12.70 -0.15
C ARG A 8 -13.99 -11.36 0.54
N GLU A 9 -15.04 -11.27 1.34
CA GLU A 9 -15.37 -10.05 2.07
C GLU A 9 -14.25 -9.63 3.05
N THR A 10 -13.69 -10.60 3.78
CA THR A 10 -12.55 -10.34 4.67
C THR A 10 -11.33 -9.86 3.88
N SER A 11 -11.03 -10.50 2.73
CA SER A 11 -9.93 -10.09 1.87
C SER A 11 -10.10 -8.68 1.32
N ASP A 12 -11.31 -8.31 0.89
CA ASP A 12 -11.61 -6.97 0.39
C ASP A 12 -11.40 -5.90 1.45
N LYS A 13 -11.84 -6.14 2.69
CA LYS A 13 -11.60 -5.23 3.84
C LYS A 13 -10.12 -5.09 4.16
N ILE A 14 -9.35 -6.18 4.06
CA ILE A 14 -7.89 -6.13 4.26
C ILE A 14 -7.24 -5.28 3.17
N ILE A 15 -7.60 -5.48 1.90
CA ILE A 15 -7.08 -4.69 0.77
C ILE A 15 -7.39 -3.21 0.98
N GLU A 16 -8.64 -2.87 1.32
CA GLU A 16 -9.03 -1.49 1.59
C GLU A 16 -8.21 -0.87 2.73
N GLY A 17 -8.00 -1.60 3.83
CA GLY A 17 -7.16 -1.16 4.94
C GLY A 17 -5.72 -0.90 4.53
N LEU A 18 -5.13 -1.76 3.70
CA LEU A 18 -3.77 -1.59 3.18
C LEU A 18 -3.65 -0.37 2.25
N GLU A 19 -4.62 -0.17 1.36
CA GLU A 19 -4.68 0.99 0.46
C GLU A 19 -4.80 2.31 1.26
N LEU A 20 -5.63 2.32 2.32
CA LEU A 20 -5.78 3.48 3.20
C LEU A 20 -4.52 3.75 4.02
N ALA A 21 -3.87 2.71 4.55
CA ALA A 21 -2.61 2.84 5.28
C ALA A 21 -1.50 3.41 4.40
N TYR A 22 -1.38 2.91 3.17
CA TYR A 22 -0.45 3.44 2.18
C TYR A 22 -0.71 4.93 1.91
N LYS A 23 -1.97 5.32 1.64
CA LYS A 23 -2.33 6.72 1.40
C LYS A 23 -1.89 7.64 2.55
N LYS A 24 -2.15 7.24 3.80
CA LYS A 24 -1.74 8.01 4.99
C LYS A 24 -0.22 8.10 5.12
N LEU A 25 0.51 7.02 4.82
CA LEU A 25 1.97 7.01 4.80
C LEU A 25 2.52 8.02 3.78
N VAL A 26 1.99 8.03 2.55
CA VAL A 26 2.45 8.97 1.51
C VAL A 26 2.26 10.42 1.95
N ILE A 27 1.09 10.75 2.51
CA ILE A 27 0.80 12.09 3.03
C ILE A 27 1.81 12.46 4.11
N PHE A 28 2.03 11.57 5.08
CA PHE A 28 2.99 11.79 6.16
C PHE A 28 4.42 12.00 5.64
N LYS A 29 4.86 11.19 4.67
CA LYS A 29 6.21 11.31 4.09
C LYS A 29 6.41 12.63 3.34
N LYS A 30 5.41 13.04 2.56
CA LYS A 30 5.40 14.33 1.83
C LYS A 30 5.39 15.53 2.78
N GLN A 31 4.54 15.51 3.82
CA GLN A 31 4.46 16.59 4.81
C GLN A 31 5.77 16.79 5.58
N ASN A 32 6.45 15.68 5.93
CA ASN A 32 7.71 15.73 6.67
C ASN A 32 8.94 15.82 5.77
N ASN A 33 8.77 15.95 4.45
CA ASN A 33 9.84 15.93 3.45
C ASN A 33 10.85 14.78 3.68
N SER A 34 10.34 13.59 4.02
CA SER A 34 11.16 12.45 4.43
C SER A 34 11.07 11.30 3.42
N PRO A 35 12.19 10.68 3.05
CA PRO A 35 12.22 9.66 2.02
C PRO A 35 11.47 8.39 2.46
N LEU A 36 10.97 7.66 1.47
CA LEU A 36 10.49 6.29 1.64
C LEU A 36 11.62 5.32 1.30
N ILE A 37 11.96 4.44 2.24
CA ILE A 37 12.98 3.41 2.07
C ILE A 37 12.28 2.09 1.79
N VAL A 38 12.62 1.43 0.68
CA VAL A 38 12.05 0.13 0.30
C VAL A 38 13.17 -0.85 -0.01
N SER A 39 12.94 -2.13 0.30
CA SER A 39 13.77 -3.21 -0.21
C SER A 39 13.14 -3.76 -1.49
N LYS A 40 13.88 -3.73 -2.60
CA LYS A 40 13.42 -4.26 -3.88
C LYS A 40 14.55 -5.10 -4.46
N ASN A 41 14.28 -6.38 -4.70
CA ASN A 41 15.26 -7.33 -5.25
C ASN A 41 16.56 -7.41 -4.42
N GLY A 42 16.46 -7.28 -3.09
CA GLY A 42 17.62 -7.30 -2.18
C GLY A 42 18.37 -5.97 -2.08
N GLU A 43 18.01 -4.97 -2.90
CA GLU A 43 18.60 -3.64 -2.85
C GLU A 43 17.76 -2.68 -2.02
N ILE A 44 18.42 -1.76 -1.32
CA ILE A 44 17.76 -0.69 -0.58
C ILE A 44 17.60 0.51 -1.52
N ILE A 45 16.36 0.86 -1.82
CA ILE A 45 16.03 2.01 -2.68
C ILE A 45 15.44 3.12 -1.81
N LYS A 46 15.94 4.33 -2.04
CA LYS A 46 15.42 5.56 -1.46
C LYS A 46 14.53 6.26 -2.50
N ILE A 47 13.27 6.44 -2.17
CA ILE A 47 12.30 7.16 -3.00
C ILE A 47 12.10 8.55 -2.39
N ASP A 48 12.30 9.59 -3.21
CA ASP A 48 12.04 10.96 -2.81
C ASP A 48 10.54 11.15 -2.51
N PRO A 49 10.17 11.93 -1.46
CA PRO A 49 8.76 12.19 -1.16
C PRO A 49 7.92 12.61 -2.37
N ALA A 50 8.47 13.42 -3.28
CA ALA A 50 7.76 13.91 -4.47
C ALA A 50 7.43 12.79 -5.46
N ASP A 51 8.31 11.79 -5.55
CA ASP A 51 8.21 10.68 -6.49
C ASP A 51 7.35 9.51 -5.96
N ILE A 52 6.91 9.56 -4.70
CA ILE A 52 6.06 8.50 -4.14
C ILE A 52 4.68 8.55 -4.81
N PRO A 53 4.22 7.45 -5.46
CA PRO A 53 2.90 7.37 -6.04
C PRO A 53 1.81 7.68 -5.00
N PRO A 54 0.76 8.43 -5.33
CA PRO A 54 -0.26 8.84 -4.36
C PRO A 54 -1.12 7.67 -3.86
N THR A 55 -1.20 6.58 -4.62
CA THR A 55 -1.98 5.38 -4.32
C THR A 55 -1.21 4.12 -4.70
N ALA A 56 -1.59 3.01 -4.09
CA ALA A 56 -1.17 1.66 -4.44
C ALA A 56 -2.42 0.80 -4.59
N SER A 57 -2.39 -0.20 -5.49
CA SER A 57 -3.47 -1.17 -5.59
C SER A 57 -2.92 -2.58 -5.38
N TYR A 58 -3.58 -3.31 -4.49
CA TYR A 58 -3.22 -4.69 -4.14
C TYR A 58 -4.22 -5.70 -4.70
N ARG A 59 -5.16 -5.24 -5.55
CA ARG A 59 -6.12 -6.14 -6.19
C ARG A 59 -5.38 -6.98 -7.24
N PRO A 60 -5.59 -8.31 -7.26
CA PRO A 60 -4.99 -9.15 -8.28
C PRO A 60 -5.48 -8.73 -9.67
N LYS A 61 -4.55 -8.61 -10.62
CA LYS A 61 -4.91 -8.46 -12.04
C LYS A 61 -5.58 -9.76 -12.48
N LYS A 62 -6.81 -9.65 -12.98
CA LYS A 62 -7.56 -10.78 -13.54
C LYS A 62 -6.87 -11.35 -14.77
#